data_AF-A0A4Q3CZU6-F1
#
_entry.id   AF-A0A4Q3CZU6-F1
#
_cell.length_a   1.000
_cell.length_b   1.000
_cell.length_c   1.000
_cell.angle_alpha   90.00
_cell.angle_beta   90.00
_cell.angle_gamma   90.00
#
_symmetry.space_group_name_H-M   'P 1'
#
loop_
_entity.id
_entity.type
_entity.pdbx_description
1 polymer ?
#
loop_
_entity_poly.entity_id
_entity_poly.type
_entity_poly.pdbx_seq_one_letter_code
_entity_poly.pdbx_strand_id
1 'polypeptide(L)'
;MNEINPNQSLYNDLVQDWQEQKAMIKEQIKLIDPMATSLRKSTAQRFLSATLNVMMEILMYLLAIGSIAYLFFLDNLGPFYILGKITSMPEMKTLFSGNDLSGFAMAIKGLFVLVALLFFTIGRMLANIRHKNATLSLAGKNMKTISGQHLARKTEIEILEQRHIMVLPQTDINVDSIEVIKKDEEHNDILL
;
A
#
# COMPACT_ATOMS: atom_id res chain seq x y z
N MET A 1 49.20 -5.74 43.41
CA MET A 1 48.70 -6.32 42.15
C MET A 1 47.46 -7.12 42.52
N ASN A 2 46.28 -6.56 42.28
CA ASN A 2 45.03 -7.26 42.60
C ASN A 2 44.82 -8.33 41.51
N GLU A 3 44.77 -9.60 41.93
CA GLU A 3 44.37 -10.70 41.08
C GLU A 3 42.94 -10.43 40.59
N ILE A 4 42.80 -10.10 39.31
CA ILE A 4 41.50 -9.98 38.66
C ILE A 4 40.94 -11.40 38.64
N ASN A 5 39.95 -11.66 39.50
CA ASN A 5 39.29 -12.95 39.58
C ASN A 5 38.58 -13.18 38.23
N PRO A 6 38.98 -14.19 37.44
CA PRO A 6 38.49 -14.38 36.06
C PRO A 6 36.98 -14.59 35.99
N ASN A 7 36.37 -15.06 37.08
CA ASN A 7 34.92 -15.19 37.21
C ASN A 7 34.21 -13.83 37.33
N GLN A 8 34.84 -12.83 37.94
CA GLN A 8 34.27 -11.48 38.04
C GLN A 8 34.42 -10.70 36.73
N SER A 9 35.52 -10.85 35.99
CA SER A 9 35.65 -10.24 34.67
C SER A 9 34.65 -10.84 33.69
N LEU A 10 34.48 -12.16 33.70
CA LEU A 10 33.54 -12.86 32.82
C LEU A 10 32.07 -12.53 33.16
N TYR A 11 31.77 -12.37 34.46
CA TYR A 11 30.47 -11.88 34.92
C TYR A 11 30.20 -10.44 34.46
N ASN A 12 31.19 -9.55 34.59
CA ASN A 12 31.05 -8.16 34.14
C ASN A 12 30.90 -8.06 32.61
N ASP A 13 31.63 -8.87 31.85
CA ASP A 13 31.50 -8.95 30.39
C ASP A 13 30.11 -9.45 29.97
N LEU A 14 29.57 -10.47 30.66
CA LEU A 14 28.21 -10.97 30.43
C LEU A 14 27.14 -9.92 30.75
N VAL A 15 27.32 -9.16 31.84
CA VAL A 15 26.41 -8.07 32.21
C VAL A 15 26.47 -6.94 31.19
N GLN A 16 27.67 -6.60 30.70
CA GLN A 16 27.84 -5.56 29.68
C GLN A 16 27.23 -5.98 28.34
N ASP A 17 27.50 -7.21 27.88
CA ASP A 17 26.91 -7.76 26.65
C ASP A 17 25.37 -7.80 26.74
N TRP A 18 24.82 -8.21 27.90
CA TRP A 18 23.38 -8.18 28.14
C TRP A 18 22.79 -6.76 28.07
N GLN A 19 23.49 -5.76 28.62
CA GLN A 19 23.08 -4.35 28.55
C GLN A 19 23.13 -3.80 27.12
N GLU A 20 24.17 -4.14 26.36
CA GLU A 20 24.31 -3.76 24.95
C GLU A 20 23.18 -4.39 24.11
N GLN A 21 22.84 -5.66 24.33
CA GLN A 21 21.71 -6.32 23.67
C GLN A 21 20.37 -5.67 24.04
N LYS A 22 20.17 -5.27 25.31
CA LYS A 22 18.94 -4.58 25.76
C LYS A 22 18.79 -3.20 25.10
N ALA A 23 19.89 -2.46 24.97
CA ALA A 23 19.91 -1.18 24.27
C ALA A 23 19.60 -1.34 22.78
N MET A 24 20.22 -2.34 22.13
CA MET A 24 20.00 -2.66 20.71
C MET A 24 18.54 -3.07 20.42
N ILE A 25 17.95 -3.91 21.27
CA ILE A 25 16.54 -4.34 21.13
C ILE A 25 15.58 -3.15 21.31
N LYS A 26 15.86 -2.25 22.27
CA LYS A 26 15.04 -1.05 22.50
C LYS A 26 15.07 -0.11 21.30
N GLU A 27 16.24 0.07 20.70
CA GLU A 27 16.40 0.92 19.51
C GLU A 27 15.69 0.30 18.29
N GLN A 28 15.79 -1.02 18.11
CA GLN A 28 15.05 -1.75 17.07
C GLN A 28 13.54 -1.64 17.26
N ILE A 29 13.03 -1.79 18.49
CA ILE A 29 11.60 -1.65 18.78
C ILE A 29 11.12 -0.22 18.49
N LYS A 30 11.90 0.80 18.86
CA LYS A 30 11.55 2.22 18.62
C LYS A 30 11.47 2.56 17.13
N LEU A 31 12.26 1.88 16.28
CA LEU A 31 12.18 2.02 14.82
C LEU A 31 10.99 1.25 14.23
N ILE A 32 10.67 0.08 14.80
CA ILE A 32 9.62 -0.80 14.31
C ILE A 32 8.21 -0.29 14.65
N ASP A 33 8.04 0.32 15.83
CA ASP A 33 6.75 0.79 16.32
C ASP A 33 6.05 1.85 15.44
N PRO A 34 6.71 2.92 14.94
CA PRO A 34 6.11 3.86 13.99
C PRO A 34 5.80 3.20 12.64
N MET A 35 6.51 2.12 12.29
CA MET A 35 6.22 1.38 11.08
C MET A 35 5.03 0.42 11.26
N ALA A 36 4.89 -0.21 12.44
CA ALA A 36 3.73 -1.03 12.79
C ALA A 36 2.44 -0.19 12.90
N THR A 37 2.53 1.03 13.45
CA THR A 37 1.41 1.98 13.49
C THR A 37 1.04 2.55 12.13
N SER A 38 2.00 2.89 11.25
CA SER A 38 1.69 3.33 9.88
C SER A 38 1.06 2.22 9.01
N LEU A 39 1.30 0.95 9.36
CA LEU A 39 0.66 -0.22 8.77
C LEU A 39 -0.72 -0.55 9.35
N ARG A 40 -1.14 0.11 10.44
CA ARG A 40 -2.44 -0.07 11.11
C ARG A 40 -3.60 0.60 10.36
N LYS A 41 -3.49 0.82 9.04
CA LYS A 41 -4.70 1.06 8.25
C LYS A 41 -5.53 -0.23 8.25
N SER A 42 -6.81 -0.09 8.61
CA SER A 42 -7.78 -1.18 8.65
C SER A 42 -7.60 -2.11 7.45
N THR A 43 -7.32 -3.39 7.73
CA THR A 43 -7.16 -4.44 6.70
C THR A 43 -8.35 -4.45 5.74
N ALA A 44 -9.56 -4.11 6.23
CA ALA A 44 -10.77 -4.00 5.44
C ALA A 44 -10.72 -2.82 4.44
N GLN A 45 -10.25 -1.65 4.86
CA GLN A 45 -10.10 -0.50 3.96
C GLN A 45 -9.06 -0.78 2.87
N ARG A 46 -7.96 -1.46 3.23
CA ARG A 46 -6.90 -1.83 2.29
C ARG A 46 -7.38 -2.87 1.27
N PHE A 47 -8.21 -3.82 1.70
CA PHE A 47 -8.85 -4.80 0.83
C PHE A 47 -9.85 -4.12 -0.12
N LEU A 48 -10.70 -3.22 0.38
CA LEU A 48 -11.62 -2.43 -0.43
C LEU A 48 -10.90 -1.64 -1.51
N SER A 49 -9.83 -0.91 -1.17
CA SER A 49 -9.03 -0.18 -2.15
C SER A 49 -8.35 -1.10 -3.18
N ALA A 50 -7.91 -2.29 -2.78
CA ALA A 50 -7.32 -3.27 -3.69
C ALA A 50 -8.35 -3.82 -4.68
N THR A 51 -9.54 -4.20 -4.20
CA THR A 51 -10.64 -4.70 -5.04
C THR A 51 -11.14 -3.63 -5.99
N LEU A 52 -11.30 -2.39 -5.52
CA LEU A 52 -11.72 -1.26 -6.35
C LEU A 52 -10.69 -0.98 -7.45
N ASN A 53 -9.39 -1.02 -7.15
CA ASN A 53 -8.34 -0.87 -8.15
C ASN A 53 -8.41 -1.95 -9.24
N VAL A 54 -8.65 -3.22 -8.88
CA VAL A 54 -8.78 -4.32 -9.85
C VAL A 54 -10.03 -4.17 -10.71
N MET A 55 -11.17 -3.85 -10.09
CA MET A 55 -12.41 -3.59 -10.81
C MET A 55 -12.26 -2.43 -11.81
N MET A 56 -11.60 -1.35 -11.38
CA MET A 56 -11.39 -0.19 -12.23
C MET A 56 -10.38 -0.46 -13.35
N GLU A 57 -9.36 -1.29 -13.11
CA GLU A 57 -8.43 -1.76 -14.16
C GLU A 57 -9.18 -2.52 -15.26
N ILE A 58 -10.05 -3.47 -14.88
CA ILE A 58 -10.87 -4.23 -15.82
C ILE A 58 -11.80 -3.31 -16.61
N LEU A 59 -12.48 -2.38 -15.91
CA LEU A 59 -13.38 -1.42 -16.54
C LEU A 59 -12.64 -0.55 -17.57
N MET A 60 -11.43 -0.08 -17.27
CA MET A 60 -10.63 0.72 -18.20
C MET A 60 -10.23 -0.06 -19.45
N TYR A 61 -9.84 -1.33 -19.32
CA TYR A 61 -9.57 -2.18 -20.48
C TYR A 61 -10.83 -2.46 -21.30
N LEU A 62 -11.97 -2.66 -20.64
CA LEU A 62 -13.26 -2.84 -21.31
C LEU A 62 -13.65 -1.58 -22.09
N LEU A 63 -13.46 -0.39 -21.52
CA LEU A 63 -13.66 0.88 -22.22
C LEU A 63 -12.68 1.09 -23.38
N ALA A 64 -11.42 0.69 -23.24
CA ALA A 64 -10.44 0.77 -24.33
C ALA A 64 -10.85 -0.11 -25.51
N ILE A 65 -11.20 -1.37 -25.26
CA ILE A 65 -11.70 -2.30 -26.29
C ILE A 65 -13.03 -1.79 -26.85
N GLY A 66 -13.92 -1.31 -26.00
CA GLY A 66 -15.21 -0.73 -26.39
C GLY A 66 -15.06 0.48 -27.30
N SER A 67 -14.07 1.35 -27.04
CA SER A 67 -13.77 2.51 -27.89
C SER A 67 -13.24 2.09 -29.26
N ILE A 68 -12.40 1.06 -29.30
CA ILE A 68 -11.90 0.48 -30.56
C ILE A 68 -13.03 -0.20 -31.33
N ALA A 69 -13.87 -0.98 -30.66
CA ALA A 69 -15.02 -1.63 -31.28
C ALA A 69 -16.00 -0.57 -31.83
N TYR A 70 -16.26 0.49 -31.07
CA TYR A 70 -17.14 1.58 -31.49
C TYR A 70 -16.66 2.28 -32.76
N LEU A 71 -15.34 2.38 -33.00
CA LEU A 71 -14.80 2.91 -34.26
C LEU A 71 -15.27 2.13 -35.50
N PHE A 72 -15.42 0.81 -35.40
CA PHE A 72 -15.90 -0.02 -36.51
C PHE A 72 -17.41 0.13 -36.75
N PHE A 73 -18.16 0.44 -35.68
CA PHE A 73 -19.61 0.62 -35.74
C PHE A 73 -20.04 2.09 -35.77
N LEU A 74 -19.12 3.03 -35.93
CA LEU A 74 -19.39 4.48 -35.86
C LEU A 74 -20.43 4.92 -36.90
N ASP A 75 -20.40 4.27 -38.07
CA ASP A 75 -21.34 4.53 -39.17
C ASP A 75 -22.71 3.86 -38.98
N ASN A 76 -22.90 3.06 -37.92
CA ASN A 76 -24.11 2.29 -37.62
C ASN A 76 -24.72 2.58 -36.24
N LEU A 77 -23.93 3.08 -35.28
CA LEU A 77 -24.39 3.50 -33.95
C LEU A 77 -24.49 5.02 -33.85
N GLY A 78 -25.53 5.50 -33.15
CA GLY A 78 -25.67 6.93 -32.83
C GLY A 78 -24.55 7.42 -31.89
N PRO A 79 -24.32 8.75 -31.77
CA PRO A 79 -24.92 9.85 -32.54
C PRO A 79 -24.23 10.11 -33.89
N PHE A 80 -23.07 9.50 -34.14
CA PHE A 80 -22.23 9.79 -35.31
C PHE A 80 -22.69 9.11 -36.61
N TYR A 81 -23.68 8.23 -36.54
CA TYR A 81 -24.41 7.68 -37.69
C TYR A 81 -24.81 8.74 -38.74
N ILE A 82 -25.29 9.90 -38.26
CA ILE A 82 -25.75 11.00 -39.12
C ILE A 82 -24.58 11.52 -39.97
N LEU A 83 -23.36 11.50 -39.43
CA LEU A 83 -22.16 11.95 -40.14
C LEU A 83 -21.81 11.06 -41.33
N GLY A 84 -21.92 9.74 -41.15
CA GLY A 84 -21.74 8.76 -42.23
C GLY A 84 -22.79 8.95 -43.33
N LYS A 85 -24.03 9.29 -42.96
CA LYS A 85 -25.09 9.61 -43.93
C LYS A 85 -24.87 10.92 -44.67
N ILE A 86 -24.53 12.00 -43.96
CA ILE A 86 -24.30 13.33 -44.57
C ILE A 86 -23.13 13.29 -45.56
N THR A 87 -22.06 12.56 -45.24
CA THR A 87 -20.92 12.39 -46.16
C THR A 87 -21.25 11.63 -47.45
N SER A 88 -22.27 10.77 -47.41
CA SER A 88 -22.74 10.00 -48.57
C SER A 88 -23.77 10.74 -49.45
N MET A 89 -24.41 11.80 -48.94
CA MET A 89 -25.44 12.55 -49.67
C MET A 89 -24.84 13.54 -50.69
N PRO A 90 -25.19 13.46 -51.99
CA PRO A 90 -24.68 14.36 -53.02
C PRO A 90 -25.04 15.83 -52.78
N GLU A 91 -26.24 16.09 -52.25
CA GLU A 91 -26.77 17.43 -51.95
C GLU A 91 -25.99 18.15 -50.85
N MET A 92 -25.35 17.42 -49.94
CA MET A 92 -24.55 18.04 -48.87
C MET A 92 -23.13 18.37 -49.35
N LYS A 93 -22.64 17.71 -50.41
CA LYS A 93 -21.34 18.00 -51.04
C LYS A 93 -21.34 19.28 -51.86
N THR A 94 -22.50 19.81 -52.22
CA THR A 94 -22.62 21.12 -52.89
C THR A 94 -22.63 22.28 -51.89
N LEU A 95 -23.03 22.03 -50.63
CA LEU A 95 -23.07 23.01 -49.55
C LEU A 95 -21.75 23.11 -48.77
N PHE A 96 -21.01 22.01 -48.65
CA PHE A 96 -19.73 21.96 -47.94
C PHE A 96 -18.61 21.49 -48.86
N SER A 97 -17.42 22.09 -48.75
CA SER A 97 -16.23 21.57 -49.42
C SER A 97 -15.99 20.12 -48.97
N GLY A 98 -15.83 19.20 -49.92
CA GLY A 98 -15.66 17.76 -49.63
C GLY A 98 -14.49 17.44 -48.68
N ASN A 99 -13.50 18.32 -48.58
CA ASN A 99 -12.39 18.21 -47.63
C ASN A 99 -12.80 18.50 -46.17
N ASP A 100 -13.72 19.42 -45.93
CA ASP A 100 -14.09 19.82 -44.56
C ASP A 100 -14.87 18.69 -43.87
N LEU A 101 -15.78 18.07 -44.62
CA LEU A 101 -16.64 17.00 -44.13
C LEU A 101 -15.86 15.71 -43.87
N SER A 102 -14.92 15.37 -44.76
CA SER A 102 -14.03 14.21 -44.59
C SER A 102 -12.99 14.44 -43.49
N GLY A 103 -12.46 15.66 -43.36
CA GLY A 103 -11.57 16.06 -42.27
C GLY A 103 -12.26 15.94 -40.90
N PHE A 104 -13.52 16.38 -40.80
CA PHE A 104 -14.29 16.25 -39.56
C PHE A 104 -14.54 14.78 -39.17
N ALA A 105 -14.90 13.92 -40.13
CA ALA A 105 -15.07 12.49 -39.89
C ALA A 105 -13.74 11.82 -39.45
N MET A 106 -12.62 12.19 -40.06
CA MET A 106 -11.30 11.69 -39.68
C MET A 106 -10.88 12.19 -38.30
N ALA A 107 -11.19 13.44 -37.93
CA ALA A 107 -10.93 13.99 -36.61
C ALA A 107 -11.70 13.23 -35.51
N ILE A 108 -12.97 12.90 -35.74
CA ILE A 108 -13.76 12.08 -34.79
C ILE A 108 -13.14 10.70 -34.64
N LYS A 109 -12.76 10.04 -35.74
CA LYS A 109 -12.08 8.74 -35.66
C LYS A 109 -10.76 8.83 -34.89
N GLY A 110 -9.96 9.87 -35.15
CA GLY A 110 -8.73 10.16 -34.41
C GLY A 110 -8.96 10.38 -32.92
N LEU A 111 -10.04 11.07 -32.54
CA LEU A 111 -10.42 11.27 -31.15
C LEU A 111 -10.68 9.94 -30.43
N PHE A 112 -11.42 9.01 -31.04
CA PHE A 112 -11.67 7.70 -30.43
C PHE A 112 -10.40 6.85 -30.30
N VAL A 113 -9.46 6.95 -31.24
CA VAL A 113 -8.15 6.30 -31.12
C VAL A 113 -7.38 6.87 -29.93
N LEU A 114 -7.36 8.19 -29.77
CA LEU A 114 -6.72 8.85 -28.63
C LEU A 114 -7.37 8.43 -27.30
N VAL A 115 -8.70 8.42 -27.24
CA VAL A 115 -9.46 7.98 -26.06
C VAL A 115 -9.16 6.53 -25.70
N ALA A 116 -9.09 5.63 -26.69
CA ALA A 116 -8.73 4.23 -26.46
C ALA A 116 -7.31 4.08 -25.89
N LEU A 117 -6.35 4.84 -26.43
CA LEU A 117 -4.98 4.87 -25.93
C LEU A 117 -4.93 5.42 -24.49
N LEU A 118 -5.73 6.42 -24.19
CA LEU A 118 -5.84 7.04 -22.88
C LEU A 118 -6.39 6.04 -21.84
N PHE A 119 -7.48 5.34 -22.16
CA PHE A 119 -8.00 4.27 -21.27
C PHE A 119 -7.00 3.13 -21.09
N PHE A 120 -6.29 2.73 -22.14
CA PHE A 120 -5.28 1.69 -22.06
C PHE A 120 -4.09 2.09 -21.16
N THR A 121 -3.61 3.33 -21.28
CA THR A 121 -2.54 3.86 -20.44
C THR A 121 -2.96 3.98 -18.97
N ILE A 122 -4.17 4.47 -18.70
CA ILE A 122 -4.76 4.48 -17.34
C ILE A 122 -4.82 3.05 -16.78
N GLY A 123 -5.32 2.08 -17.56
CA GLY A 123 -5.37 0.66 -17.16
C GLY A 123 -4.00 0.13 -16.76
N ARG A 124 -2.94 0.45 -17.53
CA ARG A 124 -1.55 0.11 -17.17
C ARG A 124 -1.08 0.79 -15.89
N MET A 125 -1.42 2.05 -15.67
CA MET A 125 -1.08 2.75 -14.43
C MET A 125 -1.74 2.10 -13.21
N LEU A 126 -3.01 1.69 -13.34
CA LEU A 126 -3.72 0.98 -12.28
C LEU A 126 -3.07 -0.37 -11.95
N ALA A 127 -2.68 -1.14 -12.98
CA ALA A 127 -1.94 -2.39 -12.78
C ALA A 127 -0.63 -2.14 -12.00
N ASN A 128 0.13 -1.09 -12.37
CA ASN A 128 1.35 -0.71 -11.65
C ASN A 128 1.09 -0.34 -10.19
N ILE A 129 0.01 0.41 -9.91
CA ILE A 129 -0.41 0.75 -8.54
C ILE A 129 -0.77 -0.53 -7.76
N ARG A 130 -1.45 -1.48 -8.38
CA ARG A 130 -1.78 -2.78 -7.76
C ARG A 130 -0.52 -3.54 -7.35
N HIS A 131 0.48 -3.66 -8.24
CA HIS A 131 1.73 -4.35 -7.93
C HIS A 131 2.51 -3.66 -6.80
N LYS A 132 2.52 -2.32 -6.77
CA LYS A 132 3.12 -1.55 -5.67
C LYS A 132 2.40 -1.79 -4.34
N ASN A 133 1.06 -1.75 -4.34
CA ASN A 133 0.26 -1.97 -3.14
C ASN A 133 0.39 -3.40 -2.60
N ALA A 134 0.47 -4.41 -3.48
CA ALA A 134 0.71 -5.80 -3.10
C ALA A 134 2.07 -5.97 -2.40
N THR A 135 3.12 -5.37 -2.96
CA THR A 135 4.47 -5.40 -2.39
C THR A 135 4.52 -4.71 -1.02
N LEU A 136 3.88 -3.55 -0.89
CA LEU A 136 3.79 -2.83 0.39
C LEU A 136 2.97 -3.61 1.44
N SER A 137 1.97 -4.38 1.02
CA SER A 137 1.20 -5.25 1.91
C SER A 137 2.05 -6.40 2.45
N LEU A 138 2.85 -7.03 1.57
CA LEU A 138 3.78 -8.09 1.95
C LEU A 138 4.88 -7.58 2.90
N ALA A 139 5.48 -6.43 2.60
CA ALA A 139 6.45 -5.78 3.48
C ALA A 139 5.84 -5.50 4.86
N GLY A 140 4.59 -5.05 4.89
CA GLY A 140 3.88 -4.81 6.14
C GLY A 140 3.64 -6.06 6.98
N LYS A 141 3.26 -7.17 6.35
CA LYS A 141 3.13 -8.46 7.03
C LYS A 141 4.45 -8.94 7.60
N ASN A 142 5.53 -8.86 6.82
CA ASN A 142 6.86 -9.28 7.26
C ASN A 142 7.32 -8.46 8.45
N MET A 143 7.08 -7.15 8.46
CA MET A 143 7.49 -6.31 9.57
C MET A 143 6.67 -6.53 10.84
N LYS A 144 5.39 -6.90 10.72
CA LYS A 144 4.58 -7.33 11.87
C LYS A 144 5.09 -8.66 12.45
N THR A 145 5.55 -9.57 11.61
CA THR A 145 6.17 -10.82 12.08
C THR A 145 7.48 -10.54 12.80
N ILE A 146 8.33 -9.69 12.25
CA ILE A 146 9.60 -9.28 12.87
C ILE A 146 9.33 -8.57 14.20
N SER A 147 8.38 -7.62 14.24
CA SER A 147 8.01 -6.93 15.48
C SER A 147 7.49 -7.88 16.55
N GLY A 148 6.66 -8.85 16.17
CA GLY A 148 6.17 -9.90 17.06
C GLY A 148 7.29 -10.78 17.60
N GLN A 149 8.28 -11.14 16.76
CA GLN A 149 9.45 -11.91 17.18
C GLN A 149 10.34 -11.13 18.17
N HIS A 150 10.57 -9.83 17.93
CA HIS A 150 11.34 -8.99 18.86
C HIS A 150 10.60 -8.75 20.18
N LEU A 151 9.26 -8.62 20.15
CA LEU A 151 8.46 -8.48 21.35
C LEU A 151 8.47 -9.77 22.18
N ALA A 152 8.33 -10.93 21.54
CA ALA A 152 8.44 -12.23 22.20
C ALA A 152 9.82 -12.42 22.86
N ARG A 153 10.91 -12.07 22.17
CA ARG A 153 12.27 -12.08 22.74
C ARG A 153 12.40 -11.14 23.94
N LYS A 154 11.81 -9.94 23.88
CA LYS A 154 11.82 -9.00 25.01
C LYS A 154 11.09 -9.58 26.22
N THR A 155 9.94 -10.22 26.01
CA THR A 155 9.19 -10.88 27.09
C THR A 155 9.94 -12.07 27.67
N GLU A 156 10.65 -12.87 26.87
CA GLU A 156 11.51 -13.95 27.38
C GLU A 156 12.66 -13.41 28.24
N ILE A 157 13.29 -12.31 27.82
CA ILE A 157 14.33 -11.59 28.58
C ILE A 157 13.78 -11.10 29.92
N GLU A 158 12.57 -10.54 29.93
CA GLU A 158 11.90 -10.03 31.12
C GLU A 158 11.49 -11.15 32.09
N ILE A 159 11.02 -12.28 31.57
CA ILE A 159 10.75 -13.50 32.35
C ILE A 159 12.03 -14.08 32.95
N LEU A 160 13.16 -14.02 32.24
CA LEU A 160 14.46 -14.44 32.74
C LEU A 160 14.96 -13.51 33.86
N GLU A 161 14.81 -12.19 33.71
CA GLU A 161 15.08 -11.20 34.77
C GLU A 161 14.21 -11.48 36.01
N GLN A 162 12.90 -11.74 35.84
CA GLN A 162 12.01 -12.10 36.94
C GLN A 162 12.32 -13.47 37.58
N ARG A 163 12.86 -14.42 36.82
CA ARG A 163 13.28 -15.72 37.38
C ARG A 163 14.63 -15.63 38.10
N HIS A 164 15.48 -14.67 37.74
CA HIS A 164 16.82 -14.45 38.31
C HIS A 164 16.89 -13.17 39.16
N ILE A 165 15.82 -12.84 39.90
CA ILE A 165 15.69 -11.63 40.75
C ILE A 165 16.82 -11.48 41.80
N MET A 166 17.62 -12.52 42.08
CA MET A 166 18.60 -12.51 43.17
C MET A 166 20.08 -12.49 42.76
N VAL A 167 20.44 -12.19 41.50
CA VAL A 167 21.88 -12.04 41.11
C VAL A 167 22.11 -10.93 40.08
N LEU A 168 21.28 -9.89 40.00
CA LEU A 168 21.60 -8.72 39.17
C LEU A 168 21.48 -7.45 40.01
N PRO A 169 22.54 -6.62 40.09
CA PRO A 169 22.50 -5.40 40.88
C PRO A 169 21.43 -4.47 40.31
N GLN A 170 20.50 -4.07 41.19
CA GLN A 170 19.49 -3.07 40.86
C GLN A 170 20.18 -1.74 40.55
N THR A 171 20.05 -1.26 39.32
CA THR A 171 20.40 0.13 38.98
C THR A 171 19.23 1.05 39.31
N ASP A 172 19.53 2.26 39.81
CA ASP A 172 18.60 3.38 40.12
C ASP A 172 17.81 3.95 38.92
N ILE A 173 17.62 3.17 37.86
CA ILE A 173 16.84 3.58 36.70
C ILE A 173 15.41 3.11 36.92
N ASN A 174 14.54 4.04 37.31
CA ASN A 174 13.11 3.83 37.53
C ASN A 174 12.44 3.15 36.31
N VAL A 175 12.26 1.83 36.42
CA VAL A 175 11.63 0.96 35.40
C VAL A 175 10.10 1.10 35.38
N ASP A 176 9.51 1.80 36.36
CA ASP A 176 8.04 1.93 36.52
C ASP A 176 7.41 3.09 35.74
N SER A 177 8.17 3.85 34.96
CA SER A 177 7.65 5.06 34.27
C SER A 177 7.02 4.84 32.89
N ILE A 178 6.83 3.59 32.46
CA ILE A 178 6.01 3.29 31.28
C ILE A 178 4.71 2.67 31.78
N GLU A 179 3.70 3.53 31.98
CA GLU A 179 2.34 3.12 32.32
C GLU A 179 1.88 1.99 31.38
N VAL A 180 1.44 0.89 31.98
CA VAL A 180 0.65 -0.15 31.32
C VAL A 180 -0.57 0.55 30.73
N ILE A 181 -0.69 0.58 29.40
CA ILE A 181 -1.91 1.05 28.74
C ILE A 181 -3.05 0.20 29.30
N LYS A 182 -3.90 0.81 30.13
CA LYS A 182 -5.14 0.23 30.61
C LYS A 182 -5.91 -0.27 29.39
N LYS A 183 -6.29 -1.54 29.45
CA LYS A 183 -7.30 -2.12 28.58
C LYS A 183 -8.63 -1.53 29.03
N ASP A 184 -8.99 -0.36 28.52
CA ASP A 184 -10.36 0.13 28.67
C ASP A 184 -11.25 -0.73 27.78
N GLU A 185 -12.15 -1.42 28.47
CA GLU A 185 -13.25 -2.20 27.94
C GLU A 185 -14.17 -1.29 27.12
N GLU A 186 -14.55 -1.80 25.95
CA GLU A 186 -15.91 -1.77 25.42
C GLU A 186 -16.79 -0.56 25.84
N HIS A 187 -16.72 0.53 25.08
CA HIS A 187 -17.88 1.41 24.95
C HIS A 187 -18.22 1.69 23.49
N ASN A 188 -19.50 1.49 23.26
CA ASN A 188 -20.27 1.41 22.04
C ASN A 188 -20.39 2.82 21.42
N ASP A 189 -20.02 3.00 20.15
CA ASP A 189 -20.51 4.12 19.34
C ASP A 189 -20.81 3.63 17.93
N ILE A 190 -22.08 3.26 17.78
CA ILE A 190 -22.84 3.32 16.55
C ILE A 190 -22.99 4.83 16.19
N LEU A 191 -23.04 5.12 14.89
CA LEU A 191 -23.46 6.38 14.23
C LEU A 191 -22.33 7.28 13.70
N LEU A 192 -21.92 7.01 12.45
CA LEU A 192 -22.35 7.79 11.27
C LEU A 192 -22.00 7.05 9.98
#